data_AF-A0A6G4QWA2-F1
#
_entry.id   AF-A0A6G4QWA2-F1
#
_cell.length_a   1.000
_cell.length_b   1.000
_cell.length_c   1.000
_cell.angle_alpha   90.00
_cell.angle_beta   90.00
_cell.angle_gamma   90.00
#
_symmetry.space_group_name_H-M   'P 1'
#
loop_
_entity.id
_entity.type
_entity.pdbx_description
1 polymer ?
#
loop_
_entity_poly.entity_id
_entity_poly.type
_entity_poly.pdbx_seq_one_letter_code
_entity_poly.pdbx_strand_id
1 'polypeptide(L)'
;MSLAKRLLDHAAAVLPAAQRDWAAGMKAELSAIDAPDEALAFAAGCVLAAYRRRINPMRIALTSARLFVAALAMLAAAFHVLPTGYWLLVLADLKLSGMEGWAGRLGMFRGASAEQAIGSLMQFQPWNFMLTLVMGFSFAAAAWFVVKGRMRGLFVAVLVGALTHTARSAMLMAFWPAPSHLGFAWLNIAAFGLLLAAGLSLHGLDRWTRPKLAAA
;
A
#
# COMPACT_ATOMS: atom_id res chain seq x y z
N MET A 1 23.12 40.37 -21.34
CA MET A 1 22.08 39.58 -20.62
C MET A 1 22.81 38.68 -19.64
N SER A 2 22.67 38.90 -18.32
CA SER A 2 23.47 38.20 -17.29
C SER A 2 23.00 36.77 -17.03
N LEU A 3 23.89 35.93 -16.48
CA LEU A 3 23.57 34.55 -16.10
C LEU A 3 22.45 34.49 -15.06
N ALA A 4 22.47 35.39 -14.06
CA ALA A 4 21.42 35.51 -13.05
C ALA A 4 20.03 35.75 -13.69
N LYS A 5 19.95 36.61 -14.71
CA LYS A 5 18.69 36.85 -15.44
C LYS A 5 18.18 35.61 -16.17
N ARG A 6 19.08 34.84 -16.80
CA ARG A 6 18.73 33.57 -17.47
C ARG A 6 18.22 32.52 -16.47
N LEU A 7 18.87 32.38 -15.31
CA LEU A 7 18.43 31.48 -14.25
C LEU A 7 17.05 31.88 -13.73
N LEU A 8 16.80 33.17 -13.58
CA LEU A 8 15.53 33.67 -13.08
C LEU A 8 14.39 33.52 -14.10
N ASP A 9 14.67 33.74 -15.39
CA ASP A 9 13.72 33.44 -16.47
C ASP A 9 13.40 31.94 -16.52
N HIS A 10 14.39 31.08 -16.28
CA HIS A 10 14.17 29.63 -16.12
C HIS A 10 13.31 29.30 -14.88
N ALA A 11 13.61 29.90 -13.73
CA ALA A 11 12.82 29.71 -12.51
C ALA A 11 11.34 30.10 -12.73
N ALA A 12 11.10 31.25 -13.38
CA ALA A 12 9.78 31.71 -13.74
C ALA A 12 9.05 30.76 -14.70
N ALA A 13 9.76 30.19 -15.68
CA ALA A 13 9.20 29.21 -16.61
C ALA A 13 8.87 27.86 -15.95
N VAL A 14 9.60 27.48 -14.90
CA VAL A 14 9.37 26.24 -14.15
C VAL A 14 8.21 26.37 -13.16
N LEU A 15 7.88 27.58 -12.69
CA LEU A 15 6.81 27.78 -11.72
C LEU A 15 5.43 27.36 -12.25
N PRO A 16 4.54 26.86 -11.36
CA PRO A 16 3.14 26.67 -11.70
C PRO A 16 2.51 27.99 -12.15
N ALA A 17 1.60 27.94 -13.13
CA ALA A 17 0.94 29.13 -13.67
C ALA A 17 0.21 29.98 -12.60
N ALA A 18 -0.24 29.35 -11.52
CA ALA A 18 -0.86 30.03 -10.37
C ALA A 18 0.11 30.91 -9.56
N GLN A 19 1.42 30.84 -9.81
CA GLN A 19 2.46 31.58 -9.09
C GLN A 19 3.15 32.63 -9.96
N ARG A 20 2.45 33.15 -10.98
CA ARG A 20 2.95 34.23 -11.85
C ARG A 20 3.34 35.49 -11.07
N ASP A 21 2.62 35.83 -10.01
CA ASP A 21 2.94 37.00 -9.18
C ASP A 21 4.27 36.82 -8.44
N TRP A 22 4.59 35.59 -8.04
CA TRP A 22 5.89 35.28 -7.45
C TRP A 22 7.01 35.34 -8.50
N ALA A 23 6.75 34.90 -9.73
CA ALA A 23 7.66 35.09 -10.88
C ALA A 23 7.96 36.57 -11.14
N ALA A 24 6.94 37.43 -11.03
CA ALA A 24 7.09 38.88 -11.15
C ALA A 24 7.90 39.47 -9.98
N GLY A 25 7.60 39.06 -8.74
CA GLY A 25 8.34 39.48 -7.55
C GLY A 25 9.83 39.14 -7.61
N MET A 26 10.18 37.91 -8.01
CA MET A 26 11.58 37.51 -8.20
C MET A 26 12.32 38.37 -9.23
N LYS A 27 11.63 38.82 -10.29
CA LYS A 27 12.23 39.71 -11.31
C LYS A 27 12.47 41.11 -10.75
N ALA A 28 11.54 41.61 -9.94
CA ALA A 28 11.68 42.90 -9.26
C ALA A 28 12.82 42.87 -8.23
N GLU A 29 12.90 41.82 -7.40
CA GLU A 29 13.98 41.67 -6.42
C GLU A 29 15.36 41.56 -7.09
N LEU A 30 15.48 40.76 -8.16
CA LEU A 30 16.75 40.65 -8.90
C LEU A 30 17.21 42.02 -9.44
N SER A 31 16.28 42.90 -9.84
CA SER A 31 16.62 44.24 -10.34
C SER A 31 17.12 45.21 -9.27
N ALA A 32 16.92 44.87 -7.98
CA ALA A 32 17.37 45.67 -6.85
C ALA A 32 18.70 45.16 -6.25
N ILE A 33 19.28 44.08 -6.79
CA ILE A 33 20.57 43.53 -6.33
C ILE A 33 21.68 44.05 -7.23
N ASP A 34 22.53 44.92 -6.68
CA ASP A 34 23.66 45.52 -7.41
C ASP A 34 24.87 44.60 -7.50
N ALA A 35 25.07 43.74 -6.49
CA ALA A 35 26.20 42.82 -6.40
C ALA A 35 26.00 41.59 -7.32
N PRO A 36 26.87 41.33 -8.33
CA PRO A 36 26.65 40.28 -9.33
C PRO A 36 26.64 38.84 -8.77
N ASP A 37 27.42 38.60 -7.73
CA ASP A 37 27.52 37.33 -7.01
C ASP A 37 26.27 37.06 -6.16
N GLU A 38 25.79 38.06 -5.43
CA GLU A 38 24.53 37.98 -4.69
C GLU A 38 23.34 37.76 -5.64
N ALA A 39 23.31 38.45 -6.78
CA ALA A 39 22.28 38.30 -7.80
C ALA A 39 22.26 36.88 -8.37
N LEU A 40 23.43 36.25 -8.56
CA LEU A 40 23.55 34.88 -9.02
C LEU A 40 23.09 33.88 -7.96
N ALA A 41 23.50 34.07 -6.70
CA ALA A 41 23.07 33.23 -5.58
C ALA A 41 21.55 33.29 -5.38
N PHE A 42 20.96 34.49 -5.43
CA PHE A 42 19.53 34.70 -5.39
C PHE A 42 18.82 33.96 -6.52
N ALA A 43 19.25 34.15 -7.78
CA ALA A 43 18.64 33.50 -8.93
C ALA A 43 18.73 31.96 -8.86
N ALA A 44 19.84 31.40 -8.36
CA ALA A 44 19.98 29.98 -8.12
C ALA A 44 19.00 29.47 -7.02
N GLY A 45 18.82 30.24 -5.95
CA GLY A 45 17.82 29.99 -4.91
C GLY A 45 16.39 29.98 -5.47
N CYS A 46 16.06 30.93 -6.34
CA CYS A 46 14.78 30.99 -7.05
C CYS A 46 14.51 29.75 -7.91
N VAL A 47 15.51 29.27 -8.66
CA VAL A 47 15.39 28.03 -9.45
C VAL A 47 15.09 26.84 -8.54
N LEU A 48 15.85 26.68 -7.45
CA LEU A 48 15.63 25.59 -6.50
C LEU A 48 14.24 25.66 -5.86
N ALA A 49 13.78 26.85 -5.48
CA ALA A 49 12.47 27.07 -4.88
C ALA A 49 11.33 26.77 -5.88
N ALA A 50 11.47 27.20 -7.14
CA ALA A 50 10.52 26.91 -8.21
C ALA A 50 10.37 25.41 -8.46
N TYR A 51 11.49 24.68 -8.54
CA TYR A 51 11.46 23.22 -8.66
C TYR A 51 10.82 22.54 -7.44
N ARG A 52 11.14 22.98 -6.22
CA ARG A 52 10.50 22.44 -5.00
C ARG A 52 8.98 22.63 -5.04
N ARG A 53 8.51 23.80 -5.48
CA ARG A 53 7.07 24.10 -5.59
C ARG A 53 6.37 23.28 -6.66
N ARG A 54 7.05 22.93 -7.75
CA ARG A 54 6.52 22.02 -8.77
C ARG A 54 6.51 20.55 -8.33
N ILE A 55 7.54 20.12 -7.59
CA ILE A 55 7.70 18.74 -7.16
C ILE A 55 6.84 18.39 -5.94
N ASN A 56 6.55 19.35 -5.05
CA ASN A 56 5.77 19.11 -3.83
C ASN A 56 4.36 18.54 -4.10
N PRO A 57 3.54 19.08 -5.03
CA PRO A 57 2.25 18.48 -5.39
C PRO A 57 2.38 17.05 -5.92
N MET A 58 3.41 16.75 -6.73
CA MET A 58 3.67 15.39 -7.20
C MET A 58 4.01 14.45 -6.04
N ARG A 59 4.78 14.90 -5.05
CA ARG A 59 5.09 14.11 -3.85
C ARG A 59 3.85 13.85 -2.99
N ILE A 60 2.98 14.85 -2.86
CA ILE A 60 1.69 14.69 -2.17
C ILE A 60 0.86 13.65 -2.92
N ALA A 61 0.70 13.78 -4.24
CA ALA A 61 -0.03 12.81 -5.06
C ALA A 61 0.53 11.39 -4.95
N LEU A 62 1.87 11.22 -4.98
CA LEU A 62 2.52 9.92 -4.81
C LEU A 62 2.30 9.33 -3.41
N THR A 63 2.33 10.17 -2.38
CA THR A 63 2.08 9.74 -1.00
C THR A 63 0.62 9.34 -0.82
N SER A 64 -0.32 10.12 -1.34
CA SER A 64 -1.75 9.78 -1.33
C SER A 64 -2.02 8.49 -2.10
N ALA A 65 -1.42 8.30 -3.27
CA ALA A 65 -1.53 7.06 -4.04
C ALA A 65 -0.99 5.85 -3.27
N ARG A 66 0.16 5.99 -2.58
CA ARG A 66 0.69 4.94 -1.69
C ARG A 66 -0.28 4.57 -0.57
N LEU A 67 -0.80 5.57 0.12
CA LEU A 67 -1.71 5.36 1.24
C LEU A 67 -3.02 4.74 0.77
N PHE A 68 -3.53 5.14 -0.40
CA PHE A 68 -4.71 4.52 -1.00
C PHE A 68 -4.49 3.05 -1.34
N VAL A 69 -3.40 2.71 -2.03
CA VAL A 69 -3.05 1.31 -2.36
C VAL A 69 -2.84 0.49 -1.09
N ALA A 70 -2.17 1.06 -0.08
CA ALA A 70 -1.97 0.40 1.20
C ALA A 70 -3.28 0.17 1.96
N ALA A 71 -4.21 1.13 1.92
CA ALA A 71 -5.53 0.99 2.54
C ALA A 71 -6.33 -0.14 1.89
N LEU A 72 -6.32 -0.25 0.55
CA LEU A 72 -6.97 -1.36 -0.17
C LEU A 72 -6.34 -2.72 0.18
N ALA A 73 -5.01 -2.78 0.27
CA ALA A 73 -4.31 -4.00 0.71
C ALA A 73 -4.65 -4.35 2.17
N MET A 74 -4.73 -3.37 3.07
CA MET A 74 -5.15 -3.59 4.45
C MET A 74 -6.61 -4.04 4.56
N LEU A 75 -7.50 -3.54 3.71
CA LEU A 75 -8.88 -4.00 3.65
C LEU A 75 -8.95 -5.46 3.20
N ALA A 76 -8.18 -5.84 2.18
CA ALA A 76 -8.05 -7.24 1.76
C ALA A 76 -7.47 -8.13 2.88
N ALA A 77 -6.45 -7.64 3.60
CA ALA A 77 -5.91 -8.34 4.77
C ALA A 77 -6.98 -8.55 5.85
N ALA A 78 -7.72 -7.50 6.21
CA ALA A 78 -8.78 -7.56 7.21
C ALA A 78 -9.90 -8.55 6.81
N PHE A 79 -10.30 -8.54 5.54
CA PHE A 79 -11.29 -9.47 5.00
C PHE A 79 -10.90 -10.94 5.18
N HIS A 80 -9.61 -11.26 5.09
CA HIS A 80 -9.12 -12.63 5.27
C HIS A 80 -8.79 -12.96 6.73
N VAL A 81 -8.15 -12.04 7.46
CA VAL A 81 -7.67 -12.29 8.83
C VAL A 81 -8.81 -12.27 9.84
N LEU A 82 -9.74 -11.30 9.77
CA LEU A 82 -10.75 -11.13 10.81
C LEU A 82 -11.75 -12.30 10.89
N PRO A 83 -12.37 -12.76 9.79
CA PRO A 83 -13.29 -13.89 9.86
C PRO A 83 -12.57 -15.18 10.27
N THR A 84 -11.36 -15.40 9.74
CA THR A 84 -10.56 -16.58 10.07
C THR A 84 -10.15 -16.57 11.55
N GLY A 85 -9.70 -15.43 12.06
CA GLY A 85 -9.37 -15.23 13.47
C GLY A 85 -10.59 -15.41 14.38
N TYR A 86 -11.75 -14.87 13.99
CA TYR A 86 -13.00 -15.07 14.70
C TYR A 86 -13.34 -16.56 14.85
N TRP A 87 -13.27 -17.34 13.78
CA TRP A 87 -13.52 -18.78 13.84
C TRP A 87 -12.51 -19.55 14.68
N LEU A 88 -11.24 -19.13 14.69
CA LEU A 88 -10.24 -19.72 15.59
C LEU A 88 -10.53 -19.41 17.06
N LEU A 89 -11.04 -18.20 17.37
CA LEU A 89 -11.47 -17.85 18.72
C LEU A 89 -12.70 -18.65 19.15
N VAL A 90 -13.67 -18.85 18.25
CA VAL A 90 -14.83 -19.73 18.49
C VAL A 90 -14.34 -21.15 18.81
N LEU A 91 -13.43 -21.69 18.00
CA LEU A 91 -12.87 -23.03 18.21
C LEU A 91 -12.10 -23.13 19.53
N ALA A 92 -11.32 -22.11 19.88
CA ALA A 92 -10.57 -22.06 21.13
C ALA A 92 -11.52 -22.04 22.34
N ASP A 93 -12.57 -21.22 22.31
CA ASP A 93 -13.55 -21.16 23.39
C ASP A 93 -14.32 -22.48 23.54
N LEU A 94 -14.77 -23.10 22.44
CA LEU A 94 -15.42 -24.41 22.50
C LEU A 94 -14.51 -25.51 23.10
N LYS A 95 -13.20 -25.46 22.83
CA LYS A 95 -12.23 -26.42 23.40
C LYS A 95 -11.95 -26.18 24.88
N LEU A 96 -11.93 -24.93 25.32
CA LEU A 96 -11.57 -24.56 26.69
C LEU A 96 -12.79 -24.56 27.63
N SER A 97 -13.93 -24.09 27.13
CA SER A 97 -15.13 -23.78 27.92
C SER A 97 -16.32 -24.68 27.56
N GLY A 98 -16.19 -25.57 26.57
CA GLY A 98 -17.31 -26.38 26.08
C GLY A 98 -18.46 -25.54 25.57
N MET A 99 -19.70 -25.96 25.86
CA MET A 99 -20.91 -25.21 25.49
C MET A 99 -21.26 -24.07 26.47
N GLU A 100 -20.56 -23.98 27.61
CA GLU A 100 -20.79 -22.95 28.63
C GLU A 100 -20.14 -21.61 28.25
N GLY A 101 -19.16 -21.65 27.34
CA GLY A 101 -18.48 -20.48 26.79
C GLY A 101 -19.37 -19.56 25.94
N TRP A 102 -18.81 -18.46 25.46
CA TRP A 102 -19.53 -17.51 24.60
C TRP A 102 -19.83 -18.10 23.23
N ALA A 103 -18.92 -18.93 22.70
CA ALA A 103 -19.08 -19.60 21.43
C ALA A 103 -20.24 -20.61 21.49
N GLY A 104 -20.42 -21.33 22.60
CA GLY A 104 -21.52 -22.26 22.81
C GLY A 104 -22.91 -21.60 22.77
N ARG A 105 -22.99 -20.28 23.00
CA ARG A 105 -24.24 -19.51 22.91
C ARG A 105 -24.58 -19.08 21.48
N LEU A 106 -23.72 -19.32 20.49
CA LEU A 106 -24.01 -19.00 19.10
C LEU A 106 -25.16 -19.89 18.59
N GLY A 107 -26.16 -19.27 17.96
CA GLY A 107 -27.37 -19.96 17.53
C GLY A 107 -27.13 -21.13 16.56
N MET A 108 -26.01 -21.12 15.83
CA MET A 108 -25.60 -22.20 14.92
C MET A 108 -25.24 -23.52 15.63
N PHE A 109 -24.93 -23.48 16.94
CA PHE A 109 -24.60 -24.66 17.73
C PHE A 109 -25.74 -25.08 18.66
N ARG A 110 -26.93 -24.51 18.49
CA ARG A 110 -28.08 -24.81 19.35
C ARG A 110 -28.44 -26.30 19.25
N GLY A 111 -28.43 -26.99 20.40
CA GLY A 111 -28.72 -28.42 20.48
C GLY A 111 -27.55 -29.34 20.12
N ALA A 112 -26.38 -28.78 19.79
CA ALA A 112 -25.16 -29.56 19.58
C ALA A 112 -24.37 -29.70 20.90
N SER A 113 -23.63 -30.80 21.02
CA SER A 113 -22.55 -30.90 22.02
C SER A 113 -21.32 -30.12 21.55
N ALA A 114 -20.40 -29.81 22.48
CA ALA A 114 -19.15 -29.13 22.14
C ALA A 114 -18.33 -29.95 21.12
N GLU A 115 -18.33 -31.27 21.23
CA GLU A 115 -17.65 -32.17 20.30
C GLU A 115 -18.26 -32.13 18.90
N GLN A 116 -19.60 -32.09 18.81
CA GLN A 116 -20.30 -31.94 17.53
C GLN A 116 -20.01 -30.57 16.90
N ALA A 117 -20.06 -29.49 17.69
CA ALA A 117 -19.73 -28.14 17.24
C ALA A 117 -18.28 -28.05 16.72
N ILE A 118 -17.31 -28.54 17.50
CA ILE A 118 -15.89 -28.62 17.08
C ILE A 118 -15.74 -29.47 15.81
N GLY A 119 -16.39 -30.63 15.76
CA GLY A 119 -16.35 -31.53 14.60
C GLY A 119 -16.83 -30.83 13.33
N SER A 120 -17.94 -30.09 13.40
CA SER A 120 -18.47 -29.31 12.28
C SER A 120 -17.52 -28.19 11.82
N LEU A 121 -16.86 -27.49 12.75
CA LEU A 121 -15.89 -26.45 12.41
C LEU A 121 -14.61 -27.04 11.80
N MET A 122 -14.19 -28.21 12.27
CA MET A 122 -12.99 -28.91 11.78
C MET A 122 -13.18 -29.50 10.39
N GLN A 123 -14.42 -29.62 9.88
CA GLN A 123 -14.68 -29.94 8.47
C GLN A 123 -14.02 -28.94 7.52
N PHE A 124 -13.84 -27.68 7.94
CA PHE A 124 -13.13 -26.66 7.15
C PHE A 124 -11.63 -26.89 7.00
N GLN A 125 -11.08 -27.95 7.60
CA GLN A 125 -9.69 -28.39 7.57
C GLN A 125 -8.66 -27.36 8.11
N PRO A 126 -7.78 -27.73 9.06
CA PRO A 126 -6.81 -26.80 9.66
C PRO A 126 -5.92 -26.04 8.65
N TRP A 127 -5.54 -26.70 7.55
CA TRP A 127 -4.71 -26.11 6.51
C TRP A 127 -5.39 -24.89 5.85
N ASN A 128 -6.73 -24.88 5.74
CA ASN A 128 -7.45 -23.78 5.10
C ASN A 128 -7.37 -22.50 5.95
N PHE A 129 -7.49 -22.62 7.28
CA PHE A 129 -7.30 -21.50 8.20
C PHE A 129 -5.87 -20.96 8.10
N MET A 130 -4.87 -21.85 8.12
CA MET A 130 -3.46 -21.45 8.03
C MET A 130 -3.14 -20.71 6.72
N LEU A 131 -3.53 -21.27 5.58
CA LEU A 131 -3.28 -20.65 4.28
C LEU A 131 -4.06 -19.33 4.13
N THR A 132 -5.28 -19.23 4.65
CA THR A 132 -6.05 -17.98 4.62
C THR A 132 -5.37 -16.88 5.46
N LEU A 133 -4.84 -17.23 6.64
CA LEU A 133 -4.08 -16.29 7.46
C LEU A 133 -2.78 -15.85 6.79
N VAL A 134 -1.99 -16.78 6.23
CA VAL A 134 -0.75 -16.44 5.52
C VAL A 134 -1.03 -15.50 4.35
N MET A 135 -2.11 -15.75 3.59
CA MET A 135 -2.54 -14.86 2.51
C MET A 135 -2.94 -13.48 3.05
N GLY A 136 -3.75 -13.41 4.12
CA GLY A 136 -4.15 -12.15 4.74
C GLY A 136 -2.95 -11.34 5.27
N PHE A 137 -2.01 -11.97 5.96
CA PHE A 137 -0.78 -11.31 6.41
C PHE A 137 0.14 -10.90 5.27
N SER A 138 0.12 -11.61 4.14
CA SER A 138 0.84 -11.21 2.93
C SER A 138 0.30 -9.90 2.36
N PHE A 139 -1.03 -9.69 2.36
CA PHE A 139 -1.64 -8.41 2.01
C PHE A 139 -1.22 -7.28 2.96
N ALA A 140 -1.22 -7.52 4.28
CA ALA A 140 -0.77 -6.53 5.27
C ALA A 140 0.72 -6.17 5.10
N ALA A 141 1.56 -7.18 4.85
CA ALA A 141 2.98 -6.97 4.56
C ALA A 141 3.18 -6.17 3.26
N ALA A 142 2.41 -6.48 2.21
CA ALA A 142 2.43 -5.72 0.96
C ALA A 142 2.05 -4.25 1.20
N ALA A 143 1.00 -3.98 1.98
CA ALA A 143 0.61 -2.61 2.36
C ALA A 143 1.77 -1.86 3.01
N TRP A 144 2.42 -2.48 4.00
CA TRP A 144 3.58 -1.91 4.67
C TRP A 144 4.74 -1.61 3.70
N PHE A 145 5.09 -2.56 2.83
CA PHE A 145 6.19 -2.38 1.90
C PHE A 145 5.90 -1.34 0.80
N VAL A 146 4.64 -1.18 0.37
CA VAL A 146 4.21 -0.09 -0.53
C VAL A 146 4.43 1.26 0.13
N VAL A 147 3.99 1.43 1.38
CA VAL A 147 4.18 2.69 2.14
C VAL A 147 5.65 3.01 2.31
N LYS A 148 6.48 2.00 2.61
CA LYS A 148 7.94 2.18 2.78
C LYS A 148 8.71 2.27 1.45
N GLY A 149 8.07 2.07 0.31
CA GLY A 149 8.74 2.03 -1.01
C GLY A 149 9.77 0.90 -1.14
N ARG A 150 9.58 -0.23 -0.44
CA ARG A 150 10.53 -1.36 -0.42
C ARG A 150 10.11 -2.44 -1.42
N MET A 151 10.47 -2.27 -2.68
CA MET A 151 10.03 -3.18 -3.77
C MET A 151 10.39 -4.65 -3.58
N ARG A 152 11.59 -4.96 -3.05
CA ARG A 152 11.98 -6.35 -2.80
C ARG A 152 11.04 -7.02 -1.78
N GLY A 153 10.70 -6.31 -0.70
CA GLY A 153 9.75 -6.80 0.30
C GLY A 153 8.35 -6.96 -0.27
N LEU A 154 7.90 -6.00 -1.07
CA LEU A 154 6.60 -6.08 -1.76
C LEU A 154 6.53 -7.30 -2.67
N PHE A 155 7.56 -7.54 -3.50
CA PHE A 155 7.60 -8.69 -4.39
C PHE A 155 7.52 -10.01 -3.62
N VAL A 156 8.28 -10.16 -2.54
CA VAL A 156 8.23 -11.35 -1.68
C VAL A 156 6.85 -11.54 -1.06
N ALA A 157 6.24 -10.49 -0.51
CA ALA A 157 4.90 -10.56 0.08
C ALA A 157 3.83 -10.96 -0.96
N VAL A 158 3.88 -10.36 -2.15
CA VAL A 158 2.99 -10.71 -3.27
C VAL A 158 3.18 -12.17 -3.69
N LEU A 159 4.43 -12.62 -3.84
CA LEU A 159 4.73 -14.00 -4.25
C LEU A 159 4.24 -15.01 -3.21
N VAL A 160 4.53 -14.79 -1.93
CA VAL A 160 4.07 -15.67 -0.84
C VAL A 160 2.55 -15.73 -0.81
N GLY A 161 1.87 -14.57 -0.89
CA GLY A 161 0.42 -14.50 -0.90
C GLY A 161 -0.21 -15.22 -2.10
N ALA A 162 0.33 -15.01 -3.30
CA ALA A 162 -0.15 -15.66 -4.51
C ALA A 162 0.05 -17.18 -4.47
N LEU A 163 1.24 -17.66 -4.09
CA LEU A 163 1.52 -19.10 -3.95
C LEU A 163 0.63 -19.75 -2.88
N THR A 164 0.42 -19.07 -1.75
CA THR A 164 -0.46 -19.53 -0.68
C THR A 164 -1.90 -19.65 -1.17
N HIS A 165 -2.40 -18.67 -1.92
CA HIS A 165 -3.73 -18.72 -2.51
C HIS A 165 -3.85 -19.85 -3.54
N THR A 166 -2.85 -20.03 -4.42
CA THR A 166 -2.83 -21.13 -5.38
C THR A 166 -2.85 -22.50 -4.68
N ALA A 167 -2.01 -22.69 -3.66
CA ALA A 167 -1.99 -23.91 -2.86
C ALA A 167 -3.35 -24.15 -2.19
N ARG A 168 -3.93 -23.11 -1.58
CA ARG A 168 -5.25 -23.17 -0.95
C ARG A 168 -6.34 -23.57 -1.95
N SER A 169 -6.35 -22.94 -3.13
CA SER A 169 -7.31 -23.27 -4.19
C SER A 169 -7.14 -24.70 -4.69
N ALA A 170 -5.91 -25.18 -4.87
CA ALA A 170 -5.66 -26.56 -5.27
C ALA A 170 -6.13 -27.57 -4.20
N MET A 171 -5.86 -27.30 -2.93
CA MET A 171 -6.33 -28.14 -1.82
C MET A 171 -7.86 -28.14 -1.70
N LEU A 172 -8.51 -26.99 -1.86
CA LEU A 172 -9.97 -26.93 -1.90
C LEU A 172 -10.53 -27.74 -3.07
N MET A 173 -9.94 -27.66 -4.27
CA MET A 173 -10.38 -28.49 -5.41
C MET A 173 -10.21 -29.98 -5.14
N ALA A 174 -9.15 -30.38 -4.44
CA ALA A 174 -8.86 -31.80 -4.17
C ALA A 174 -9.73 -32.39 -3.04
N PHE A 175 -10.01 -31.62 -1.99
CA PHE A 175 -10.63 -32.14 -0.75
C PHE A 175 -12.03 -31.58 -0.47
N TRP A 176 -12.43 -30.49 -1.12
CA TRP A 176 -13.70 -29.82 -0.89
C TRP A 176 -14.20 -29.09 -2.16
N PRO A 177 -14.62 -29.82 -3.21
CA PRO A 177 -15.03 -29.24 -4.48
C PRO A 177 -16.41 -28.56 -4.37
N ALA A 178 -16.47 -27.43 -3.67
CA ALA A 178 -17.64 -26.56 -3.66
C ALA A 178 -17.56 -25.58 -4.86
N PRO A 179 -18.54 -25.59 -5.78
CA PRO A 179 -18.47 -24.82 -7.03
C PRO A 179 -18.32 -23.30 -6.85
N SER A 180 -18.80 -22.76 -5.73
CA SER A 180 -18.78 -21.32 -5.44
C SER A 180 -17.38 -20.75 -5.16
N HIS A 181 -16.40 -21.57 -4.74
CA HIS A 181 -15.05 -21.08 -4.43
C HIS A 181 -14.24 -20.72 -5.68
N LEU A 182 -14.52 -21.33 -6.83
CA LEU A 182 -13.79 -21.06 -8.07
C LEU A 182 -14.19 -19.74 -8.72
N GLY A 183 -15.47 -19.34 -8.61
CA GLY A 183 -16.01 -18.14 -9.25
C GLY A 183 -15.32 -16.83 -8.83
N PHE A 184 -14.76 -16.80 -7.61
CA PHE A 184 -14.12 -15.62 -7.03
C PHE A 184 -12.63 -15.81 -6.71
N ALA A 185 -12.07 -17.01 -6.87
CA ALA A 185 -10.67 -17.28 -6.55
C ALA A 185 -9.69 -16.41 -7.37
N TRP A 186 -10.03 -16.06 -8.60
CA TRP A 186 -9.19 -15.23 -9.46
C TRP A 186 -9.02 -13.80 -8.91
N LEU A 187 -9.95 -13.30 -8.07
CA LEU A 187 -9.89 -11.95 -7.50
C LEU A 187 -8.65 -11.73 -6.63
N ASN A 188 -8.25 -12.73 -5.84
CA ASN A 188 -7.04 -12.61 -5.00
C ASN A 188 -5.77 -12.55 -5.85
N ILE A 189 -5.69 -13.37 -6.90
CA ILE A 189 -4.55 -13.34 -7.85
C ILE A 189 -4.50 -12.00 -8.57
N ALA A 190 -5.64 -11.49 -9.04
CA ALA A 190 -5.73 -10.17 -9.64
C ALA A 190 -5.30 -9.06 -8.65
N ALA A 191 -5.74 -9.12 -7.40
CA ALA A 191 -5.36 -8.16 -6.36
C ALA A 191 -3.84 -8.15 -6.12
N PHE A 192 -3.20 -9.32 -6.02
CA PHE A 192 -1.75 -9.43 -5.90
C PHE A 192 -1.01 -8.89 -7.14
N GLY A 193 -1.50 -9.18 -8.34
CA GLY A 193 -0.96 -8.62 -9.58
C GLY A 193 -1.05 -7.09 -9.64
N LEU A 194 -2.21 -6.54 -9.28
CA LEU A 194 -2.43 -5.09 -9.21
C LEU A 194 -1.54 -4.42 -8.16
N LEU A 195 -1.31 -5.06 -7.00
CA LEU A 195 -0.38 -4.55 -5.98
C LEU A 195 1.05 -4.45 -6.50
N LEU A 196 1.51 -5.47 -7.23
CA LEU A 196 2.84 -5.46 -7.83
C LEU A 196 2.95 -4.37 -8.92
N ALA A 197 1.95 -4.24 -9.79
CA ALA A 197 1.90 -3.21 -10.82
C ALA A 197 1.90 -1.80 -10.22
N ALA A 198 1.10 -1.57 -9.18
CA ALA A 198 1.05 -0.31 -8.45
C ALA A 198 2.41 -0.01 -7.78
N GLY A 199 3.00 -1.01 -7.11
CA GLY A 199 4.34 -0.89 -6.52
C GLY A 199 5.41 -0.51 -7.54
N LEU A 200 5.46 -1.19 -8.68
CA LEU A 200 6.40 -0.90 -9.77
C LEU A 200 6.24 0.53 -10.29
N SER A 201 4.99 0.96 -10.48
CA SER A 201 4.66 2.30 -10.95
C SER A 201 5.14 3.37 -9.95
N LEU A 202 4.81 3.19 -8.67
CA LEU A 202 5.19 4.10 -7.59
C LEU A 202 6.71 4.13 -7.37
N HIS A 203 7.40 3.00 -7.49
CA HIS A 203 8.86 2.91 -7.38
C HIS A 203 9.55 3.57 -8.56
N GLY A 204 9.01 3.41 -9.76
CA GLY A 204 9.45 4.13 -10.95
C GLY A 204 9.39 5.63 -10.71
N LEU A 205 8.20 6.15 -10.36
CA LEU A 205 7.97 7.58 -10.12
C LEU A 205 8.83 8.17 -8.98
N ASP A 206 9.14 7.39 -7.96
CA ASP A 206 10.06 7.80 -6.89
C ASP A 206 11.47 8.12 -7.40
N ARG A 207 11.98 7.36 -8.38
CA ARG A 207 13.30 7.61 -8.97
C ARG A 207 13.38 8.96 -9.69
N TRP A 208 12.25 9.46 -10.20
CA TRP A 208 12.17 10.73 -10.91
C TRP A 208 11.92 11.92 -9.99
N THR A 209 11.30 11.71 -8.83
CA THR A 209 10.84 12.79 -7.93
C THR A 209 11.68 12.98 -6.67
N ARG A 210 12.50 11.99 -6.31
CA ARG A 210 13.49 12.13 -5.24
C ARG A 210 14.66 12.98 -5.73
N PRO A 211 15.08 13.99 -4.96
CA PRO A 211 16.29 14.71 -5.29
C PRO A 211 17.45 13.72 -5.09
N LYS A 212 18.25 13.49 -6.14
CA LYS A 212 19.56 12.88 -5.92
C LYS A 212 20.31 13.84 -5.02
N LEU A 213 20.69 13.41 -3.81
CA LEU A 213 21.69 14.12 -3.05
C LEU A 213 22.88 14.29 -4.00
N ALA A 214 23.26 15.53 -4.28
CA ALA A 214 24.56 15.76 -4.88
C ALA A 214 25.56 15.05 -3.98
N ALA A 215 26.41 14.20 -4.56
CA ALA A 215 27.49 13.57 -3.81
C ALA A 215 28.27 14.72 -3.15
N ALA A 216 28.21 14.76 -1.82
CA ALA A 216 29.02 15.64 -1.00
C ALA A 216 30.46 15.11 -0.99
#